data_AF-A0A183F3L0-F1
#
_entry.id   AF-A0A183F3L0-F1
#
_cell.length_a   1.000
_cell.length_b   1.000
_cell.length_c   1.000
_cell.angle_alpha   90.00
_cell.angle_beta   90.00
_cell.angle_gamma   90.00
#
_symmetry.space_group_name_H-M   'P 1'
#
loop_
_entity.id
_entity.type
_entity.pdbx_description
1 polymer ?
#
loop_
_entity_poly.entity_id
_entity_poly.type
_entity_poly.pdbx_seq_one_letter_code
_entity_poly.pdbx_strand_id
1 'polypeptide(L)' 'MISQTTKIYERLVNSRLREMVPISQVRWGFMPERSTTDGIFIARQVMEKYREERKPCYLAFLGLEKACDKLPRAVLWKAL' A
#
# COMPACT_ATOMS: atom_id res chain seq x y z
N MET A 1 21.46 10.66 9.20
CA MET A 1 21.54 10.73 7.72
C MET A 1 21.83 9.35 7.18
N ILE A 2 20.97 8.79 6.33
CA ILE A 2 21.24 7.51 5.65
C ILE A 2 22.30 7.78 4.58
N SER A 3 23.37 6.98 4.57
CA SER A 3 24.46 7.12 3.58
C SER A 3 23.97 6.81 2.17
N GLN A 4 24.61 7.39 1.15
CA GLN A 4 24.27 7.11 -0.26
C GLN A 4 24.36 5.61 -0.58
N THR A 5 25.34 4.91 -0.02
CA THR A 5 25.53 3.46 -0.15
C THR A 5 24.32 2.68 0.37
N THR A 6 23.75 3.09 1.51
CA THR A 6 22.59 2.40 2.11
C THR A 6 21.36 2.53 1.22
N LYS A 7 21.12 3.69 0.59
CA LYS A 7 20.01 3.87 -0.35
C LYS A 7 20.12 2.97 -1.59
N ILE A 8 21.34 2.77 -2.10
CA ILE A 8 21.58 1.87 -3.23
C ILE A 8 21.26 0.43 -2.82
N TYR A 9 21.71 0.03 -1.64
CA TYR A 9 21.43 -1.30 -1.10
C TYR A 9 19.93 -1.54 -0.89
N GLU A 10 19.21 -0.59 -0.29
CA GLU A 10 17.75 -0.65 -0.11
C GLU A 10 17.01 -0.83 -1.44
N ARG A 11 17.43 -0.10 -2.48
CA ARG A 11 16.85 -0.25 -3.83
C ARG A 11 17.07 -1.64 -4.41
N LEU A 12 18.28 -2.18 -4.25
CA LEU A 12 18.62 -3.53 -4.71
C LEU A 12 17.76 -4.59 -4.01
N VAL A 13 17.66 -4.53 -2.68
CA VAL A 13 16.82 -5.45 -1.89
C VAL A 13 15.35 -5.33 -2.30
N ASN A 14 14.82 -4.12 -2.43
CA ASN A 14 13.43 -3.90 -2.85
C ASN A 14 13.16 -4.46 -4.26
N SER A 15 14.10 -4.35 -5.20
CA SER A 15 13.95 -4.93 -6.55
C SER A 15 13.79 -6.44 -6.48
N ARG A 16 14.66 -7.13 -5.73
CA ARG A 16 14.63 -8.59 -5.57
C ARG A 16 13.36 -9.07 -4.86
N LEU A 17 12.94 -8.37 -3.81
CA LEU A 17 11.72 -8.71 -3.08
C LEU A 17 10.45 -8.59 -3.94
N ARG A 18 10.42 -7.66 -4.89
CA ARG A 18 9.28 -7.50 -5.81
C ARG A 18 9.16 -8.65 -6.81
N GLU A 19 10.26 -9.32 -7.13
CA GLU A 19 10.26 -10.52 -7.97
C GLU A 19 9.80 -11.75 -7.18
N MET A 20 10.16 -11.83 -5.88
CA MET A 20 9.88 -12.99 -5.04
C MET A 20 8.47 -12.97 -4.42
N VAL A 21 7.98 -11.79 -4.02
CA VAL A 21 6.74 -11.66 -3.26
C VAL A 21 5.61 -11.22 -4.19
N PRO A 22 4.58 -12.05 -4.43
CA PRO A 22 3.44 -11.65 -5.24
C PRO A 22 2.66 -10.54 -4.52
N ILE A 23 2.58 -9.37 -5.16
CA ILE A 23 1.81 -8.24 -4.63
C ILE A 23 0.41 -8.24 -5.26
N SER A 24 -0.62 -8.22 -4.42
CA SER A 24 -2.00 -8.16 -4.88
C SER A 24 -2.27 -6.89 -5.70
N GLN A 25 -3.01 -7.07 -6.80
CA GLN A 25 -3.50 -5.99 -7.66
C GLN A 25 -4.46 -5.02 -6.96
N VAL A 26 -4.91 -5.33 -5.74
CA VAL A 26 -5.74 -4.43 -4.93
C VAL A 26 -4.90 -3.39 -4.18
N ARG A 27 -3.57 -3.57 -4.10
CA ARG A 27 -2.68 -2.64 -3.38
C ARG A 27 -2.40 -1.39 -4.22
N TRP A 28 -2.66 -0.23 -3.65
CA TRP A 28 -2.39 1.07 -4.27
C TRP A 28 -1.10 1.72 -3.76
N GLY A 29 -0.82 1.62 -2.45
CA GLY A 29 0.37 2.21 -1.84
C GLY A 29 1.68 1.53 -2.26
N PHE A 30 2.72 2.33 -2.45
CA PHE A 30 4.08 1.90 -2.83
C PHE A 30 4.16 1.12 -4.15
N MET A 31 3.15 1.22 -5.01
CA MET A 31 3.14 0.60 -6.34
C MET A 31 3.54 1.64 -7.40
N PRO A 32 4.37 1.27 -8.39
CA PRO A 32 4.58 2.15 -9.55
C PRO A 32 3.24 2.39 -10.24
N GLU A 33 3.09 3.57 -10.84
CA GLU A 33 1.92 3.95 -11.65
C GLU A 33 0.58 4.00 -10.89
N ARG A 34 0.61 3.96 -9.56
CA ARG A 34 -0.59 4.10 -8.71
C ARG A 34 -0.40 5.23 -7.72
N SER A 35 -1.16 6.29 -7.91
CA SER A 35 -1.14 7.43 -7.00
C SER A 35 -2.26 7.34 -5.97
N THR A 36 -2.10 8.05 -4.85
CA THR A 36 -3.17 8.22 -3.86
C THR A 36 -4.38 8.94 -4.48
N THR A 37 -4.14 9.83 -5.44
CA THR A 37 -5.18 10.57 -6.17
C THR A 37 -6.13 9.63 -6.90
N ASP A 38 -5.59 8.59 -7.55
CA ASP A 38 -6.39 7.60 -8.29
C ASP A 38 -7.32 6.84 -7.35
N GLY A 39 -6.81 6.43 -6.18
CA GLY A 39 -7.62 5.76 -5.16
C GLY A 39 -8.74 6.64 -4.61
N ILE A 40 -8.47 7.93 -4.36
CA ILE A 40 -9.48 8.90 -3.94
C ILE A 40 -10.54 9.09 -5.04
N PHE A 41 -10.10 9.21 -6.30
CA PHE A 41 -11.00 9.36 -7.44
C PHE A 41 -11.96 8.18 -7.56
N ILE A 42 -11.45 6.95 -7.48
CA ILE A 42 -12.27 5.72 -7.52
C ILE A 42 -13.26 5.68 -6.36
N ALA A 43 -12.82 5.98 -5.13
CA ALA A 43 -13.71 6.02 -3.98
C ALA A 43 -14.86 7.01 -4.18
N ARG A 44 -14.57 8.20 -4.73
CA ARG A 44 -15.59 9.21 -5.05
C ARG A 44 -16.56 8.73 -6.12
N GLN A 45 -16.08 8.13 -7.21
CA GLN A 45 -16.92 7.57 -8.26
C GLN A 45 -17.87 6.49 -7.73
N VAL A 46 -17.39 5.62 -6.83
CA VAL A 46 -18.24 4.63 -6.16
C VAL A 46 -19.31 5.33 -5.32
N MET A 47 -18.95 6.31 -4.51
CA MET A 47 -19.91 7.06 -3.68
C MET A 47 -20.96 7.79 -4.52
N GLU A 48 -20.55 8.41 -5.64
CA GLU A 48 -21.44 9.12 -6.58
C GLU A 48 -22.44 8.17 -7.23
N LYS A 49 -22.00 7.00 -7.71
CA LYS A 49 -22.89 5.99 -8.30
C LYS A 49 -23.97 5.49 -7.33
N TYR A 50 -23.59 5.21 -6.08
CA TYR A 50 -24.58 4.79 -5.07
C TYR A 50 -25.58 5.89 -4.75
N ARG A 51 -25.11 7.16 -4.73
CA ARG A 51 -25.97 8.33 -4.54
C ARG A 51 -26.98 8.50 -5.67
N GLU A 52 -26.57 8.30 -6.92
CA GLU A 52 -27.45 8.33 -8.10
C GLU A 52 -28.54 7.27 -8.02
N GLU A 53 -28.19 6.05 -7.59
CA GLU A 53 -29.15 4.95 -7.39
C GLU A 53 -30.00 5.10 -6.11
N ARG A 54 -29.84 6.19 -5.35
CA ARG A 54 -30.48 6.43 -4.03
C ARG A 54 -30.26 5.28 -3.04
N LYS A 55 -29.11 4.60 -3.14
CA LYS A 55 -28.72 3.51 -2.24
C LYS A 55 -27.74 4.02 -1.18
N PRO A 56 -27.80 3.49 0.05
CA PRO A 56 -26.79 3.81 1.04
C PRO A 56 -25.43 3.24 0.63
N CYS A 57 -24.38 4.03 0.82
CA CYS A 57 -22.98 3.63 0.59
C CYS A 57 -22.25 3.61 1.94
N TYR A 58 -21.71 2.45 2.33
CA TYR A 58 -20.96 2.29 3.58
C TYR A 58 -19.49 2.02 3.27
N LEU A 59 -18.59 2.86 3.78
CA LEU A 59 -17.15 2.69 3.66
C LEU A 59 -16.51 2.56 5.04
N ALA A 60 -15.62 1.59 5.20
CA ALA A 60 -14.81 1.42 6.39
C ALA A 60 -13.36 1.82 6.10
N PHE A 61 -12.83 2.75 6.89
CA PHE A 61 -11.43 3.17 6.82
C PHE A 61 -10.64 2.45 7.92
N LEU A 62 -9.70 1.59 7.53
CA LEU A 62 -8.83 0.87 8.45
C LEU A 62 -7.42 1.47 8.41
N GLY A 63 -7.03 2.12 9.50
CA GLY A 63 -5.68 2.62 9.71
C GLY A 63 -4.89 1.71 10.64
N LEU A 64 -3.65 1.38 10.29
CA LEU A 64 -2.71 0.70 11.19
C LEU A 64 -1.85 1.73 11.91
N GLU A 65 -1.88 1.72 13.24
CA GLU A 65 -1.04 2.60 14.05
C GLU A 65 0.42 2.15 14.01
N LYS A 66 1.33 3.02 13.56
CA LYS A 66 2.78 2.79 13.55
C LYS A 66 3.18 1.45 12.90
N ALA A 67 2.65 1.17 11.71
CA ALA A 67 2.83 -0.11 11.02
C ALA A 67 4.30 -0.53 10.84
N CYS A 68 5.22 0.42 10.66
CA CYS A 68 6.65 0.13 10.54
C CYS A 68 7.33 -0.14 11.89
N ASP A 69 6.89 0.51 12.97
CA ASP A 69 7.53 0.40 14.29
C ASP A 69 7.03 -0.82 15.08
N LYS A 70 5.76 -1.20 14.87
CA LYS A 70 5.11 -2.29 15.61
C LYS A 70 5.34 -3.66 14.98
N LEU A 71 5.98 -3.75 13.82
CA LEU A 71 6.18 -5.03 13.13
C LEU A 71 7.27 -5.86 13.84
N PRO A 72 6.95 -7.05 14.40
CA PRO A 72 7.95 -7.87 15.07
C PRO A 72 8.97 -8.40 14.07
N ARG A 73 10.25 -8.08 14.27
CA ARG A 73 11.35 -8.52 13.37
C ARG A 73 11.40 -10.03 13.18
N ALA A 74 11.11 -10.81 14.23
CA ALA A 74 11.08 -12.27 14.16
C ALA A 74 9.98 -12.80 13.22
N VAL A 75 8.85 -12.09 13.10
CA VAL A 75 7.77 -12.47 12.18
C VAL A 75 8.14 -12.08 10.75
N LEU A 76 8.73 -10.90 10.56
CA LEU A 76 9.18 -10.45 9.25
C LEU A 76 10.19 -11.44 8.63
N TRP A 77 11.17 -11.91 9.41
CA TRP A 77 12.15 -12.89 8.92
C TRP A 77 11.60 -14.29 8.63
N LYS A 78 10.44 -14.66 9.19
CA LYS A 78 9.78 -15.91 8.84
C LYS A 78 8.94 -15.81 7.57
N ALA A 79 8.51 -14.60 7.23
CA ALA A 79 7.65 -14.33 6.08
C ALA A 79 8.43 -14.01 4.80
N LEU A 80 9.70 -13.61 4.95
CA LEU A 80 10.68 -13.45 3.88
C LEU A 80 11.44 -14.76 3.66
#